data_AF-A0A538ETY8-F1
#
_entry.id   AF-A0A538ETY8-F1
#
_cell.length_a   1.000
_cell.length_b   1.000
_cell.length_c   1.000
_cell.angle_alpha   90.00
_cell.angle_beta   90.00
_cell.angle_gamma   90.00
#
_symmetry.space_group_name_H-M   'P 1'
#
loop_
_entity.id
_entity.type
_entity.pdbx_description
1 polymer ?
#
loop_
_entity_poly.entity_id
_entity_poly.type
_entity_poly.pdbx_seq_one_letter_code
_entity_poly.pdbx_strand_id
1 'polypeptide(L)'
;MRELPRQLSIDELAELFEGRTRLVEFLAQREDPLGTAEGAIAELDEADKVEALNAHPAIGAIHLSERSAVEQGTEADPAVMTELAYLNQVYEEKFGFRFVVFVAGRPKAEILGVLGERLERTREEELETGLEELVAIARDRYQHS
;
A
#
# COMPACT_ATOMS: atom_id res chain seq x y z
N MET A 1 -7.83 -6.16 21.03
CA MET A 1 -8.65 -5.64 19.91
C MET A 1 -9.19 -4.28 20.33
N ARG A 2 -8.63 -3.19 19.79
CA ARG A 2 -9.26 -1.87 19.91
C ARG A 2 -10.55 -1.91 19.08
N GLU A 3 -11.68 -1.53 19.66
CA GLU A 3 -12.89 -1.24 18.89
C GLU A 3 -12.58 -0.07 17.93
N LEU A 4 -12.98 -0.17 16.66
CA LEU A 4 -12.94 0.91 15.68
C LEU A 4 -14.15 1.83 15.92
N PRO A 5 -13.98 2.94 16.65
CA PRO A 5 -14.55 4.22 16.20
C PRO A 5 -13.76 5.43 16.77
N ARG A 6 -12.52 5.64 16.32
CA ARG A 6 -11.76 6.84 16.70
C ARG A 6 -11.45 7.63 15.46
N GLN A 7 -11.97 8.86 15.42
CA GLN A 7 -11.57 9.86 14.44
C GLN A 7 -10.04 10.01 14.55
N LEU A 8 -9.33 9.53 13.54
CA LEU A 8 -7.87 9.65 13.46
C LEU A 8 -7.54 11.02 12.89
N SER A 9 -6.54 11.68 13.48
CA SER A 9 -6.00 12.91 12.93
C SER A 9 -5.32 12.64 11.59
N ILE A 10 -5.18 13.71 10.79
CA ILE A 10 -4.46 13.64 9.52
C ILE A 10 -3.01 13.16 9.67
N ASP A 11 -2.36 13.49 10.79
CA ASP A 11 -0.98 13.10 11.03
C ASP A 11 -0.88 11.62 11.41
N GLU A 12 -1.80 11.10 12.23
CA GLU A 12 -1.90 9.65 12.50
C GLU A 12 -2.20 8.86 11.21
N LEU A 13 -3.09 9.36 10.36
CA LEU A 13 -3.37 8.72 9.07
C LEU A 13 -2.17 8.80 8.12
N ALA A 14 -1.46 9.93 8.08
CA ALA A 14 -0.27 10.06 7.24
C ALA A 14 0.83 9.07 7.66
N GLU A 15 0.96 8.78 8.96
CA GLU A 15 1.85 7.72 9.44
C GLU A 15 1.36 6.32 9.04
N LEU A 16 0.05 6.05 9.13
CA LEU A 16 -0.52 4.75 8.76
C LEU A 16 -0.46 4.45 7.27
N PHE A 17 -0.56 5.47 6.41
CA PHE A 17 -0.49 5.33 4.96
C PHE A 17 0.91 5.62 4.38
N GLU A 18 1.87 5.99 5.23
CA GLU A 18 3.23 6.42 4.84
C GLU A 18 3.26 7.59 3.84
N GLY A 19 2.29 8.50 3.95
CA GLY A 19 2.22 9.68 3.11
C GLY A 19 1.00 10.55 3.41
N ARG A 20 1.17 11.87 3.29
CA ARG A 20 0.06 12.83 3.39
C ARG A 20 -0.50 13.10 2.00
N THR A 21 -1.40 12.24 1.56
CA THR A 21 -2.05 12.28 0.24
C THR A 21 -3.46 12.81 0.32
N ARG A 22 -4.09 13.03 -0.84
CA ARG A 22 -5.49 13.42 -0.91
C ARG A 22 -6.43 12.41 -0.26
N LEU A 23 -6.14 11.11 -0.40
CA LEU A 23 -6.85 10.05 0.32
C LEU A 23 -6.79 10.27 1.84
N VAL A 24 -5.62 10.53 2.40
CA VAL A 24 -5.44 10.76 3.84
C VAL A 24 -6.20 12.00 4.33
N GLU A 25 -6.18 13.10 3.57
CA GLU A 25 -6.98 14.29 3.88
C GLU A 25 -8.49 14.02 3.90
N PHE A 26 -8.94 13.15 3.01
CA PHE A 26 -10.35 12.81 2.88
C PHE A 26 -10.81 11.84 3.99
N LEU A 27 -9.96 10.88 4.32
CA LEU A 27 -10.17 9.95 5.43
C LEU A 27 -10.21 10.66 6.79
N ALA A 28 -9.38 11.68 7.00
CA ALA A 28 -9.34 12.45 8.25
C ALA A 28 -10.66 13.20 8.57
N GLN A 29 -11.52 13.38 7.57
CA GLN A 29 -12.84 14.01 7.74
C GLN A 29 -13.93 13.02 8.14
N ARG A 30 -13.64 11.71 8.14
CA ARG A 30 -14.58 10.63 8.48
C ARG A 30 -14.52 10.30 9.97
N GLU A 31 -15.65 9.93 10.56
CA GLU A 31 -15.72 9.48 11.96
C GLU A 31 -15.02 8.12 12.17
N ASP A 32 -15.08 7.25 11.16
CA ASP A 32 -14.35 5.98 11.10
C ASP A 32 -13.50 5.91 9.81
N PRO A 33 -12.31 6.52 9.80
CA PRO A 33 -11.47 6.60 8.60
C PRO A 33 -11.15 5.22 8.00
N LEU A 34 -10.73 4.26 8.82
CA LEU A 34 -10.30 2.95 8.32
C LEU A 34 -11.49 2.02 7.99
N GLY A 35 -12.62 2.15 8.67
CA GLY A 35 -13.83 1.40 8.35
C GLY A 35 -14.60 1.93 7.13
N THR A 36 -14.42 3.22 6.79
CA THR A 36 -15.07 3.84 5.62
C THR A 36 -14.14 4.06 4.42
N ALA A 37 -12.93 3.50 4.47
CA ALA A 37 -11.90 3.77 3.48
C ALA A 37 -12.30 3.41 2.04
N GLU A 38 -12.99 2.28 1.84
CA GLU A 38 -13.50 1.87 0.52
C GLU A 38 -14.48 2.90 -0.06
N GLY A 39 -15.39 3.42 0.76
CA GLY A 39 -16.32 4.49 0.36
C GLY A 39 -15.59 5.79 0.04
N ALA A 40 -14.58 6.16 0.84
CA ALA A 40 -13.77 7.34 0.60
C ALA A 40 -12.97 7.22 -0.72
N ILE A 41 -12.39 6.04 -1.00
CA ILE A 41 -11.68 5.75 -2.25
C ILE A 41 -12.62 5.85 -3.45
N ALA A 42 -13.86 5.37 -3.35
CA ALA A 42 -14.83 5.45 -4.43
C ALA A 42 -15.19 6.89 -4.84
N GLU A 43 -15.06 7.85 -3.91
CA GLU A 43 -15.31 9.27 -4.16
C GLU A 43 -14.11 10.02 -4.76
N LEU A 44 -12.90 9.44 -4.72
CA LEU A 44 -11.69 10.04 -5.28
C LEU A 44 -11.64 9.87 -6.80
N ASP A 45 -11.01 10.85 -7.46
CA ASP A 45 -10.63 10.70 -8.84
C ASP A 45 -9.44 9.73 -8.99
N GLU A 46 -9.14 9.36 -10.23
CA GLU A 46 -8.07 8.40 -10.50
C GLU A 46 -6.68 8.94 -10.15
N ALA A 47 -6.46 10.26 -10.27
CA ALA A 47 -5.17 10.87 -9.97
C ALA A 47 -4.86 10.81 -8.48
N ASP A 48 -5.86 11.07 -7.63
CA ASP A 48 -5.76 10.96 -6.17
C ASP A 48 -5.53 9.50 -5.72
N LYS A 49 -6.14 8.54 -6.40
CA LYS A 49 -5.91 7.10 -6.16
C LYS A 49 -4.47 6.71 -6.49
N VAL A 50 -3.97 7.16 -7.64
CA VAL A 50 -2.59 6.92 -8.08
C VAL A 50 -1.59 7.60 -7.14
N GLU A 51 -1.88 8.82 -6.67
CA GLU A 51 -1.08 9.52 -5.66
C GLU A 51 -0.95 8.68 -4.38
N ALA A 52 -2.06 8.11 -3.89
CA ALA A 52 -2.07 7.27 -2.69
C ALA A 52 -1.12 6.07 -2.80
N LEU A 53 -1.15 5.34 -3.92
CA LEU A 53 -0.25 4.21 -4.15
C LEU A 53 1.21 4.67 -4.28
N ASN A 54 1.45 5.78 -4.99
CA ASN A 54 2.79 6.30 -5.24
C ASN A 54 3.44 6.95 -4.02
N ALA A 55 2.68 7.29 -2.98
CA ALA A 55 3.26 7.71 -1.71
C ALA A 55 3.86 6.53 -0.93
N HIS A 56 3.32 5.33 -1.11
CA HIS A 56 3.79 4.14 -0.40
C HIS A 56 5.15 3.66 -0.96
N PRO A 57 6.07 3.19 -0.11
CA PRO A 57 7.31 2.58 -0.59
C PRO A 57 7.03 1.26 -1.31
N ALA A 58 7.76 1.04 -2.42
CA ALA A 58 7.72 -0.20 -3.16
C ALA A 58 8.32 -1.36 -2.35
N ILE A 59 7.89 -2.58 -2.66
CA ILE A 59 8.48 -3.79 -2.10
C ILE A 59 9.96 -3.91 -2.53
N GLY A 60 10.86 -4.07 -1.57
CA GLY A 60 12.30 -4.19 -1.81
C GLY A 60 13.05 -2.86 -1.93
N ALA A 61 12.43 -1.72 -1.59
CA ALA A 61 13.13 -0.44 -1.56
C ALA A 61 14.20 -0.37 -0.44
N ILE A 62 15.27 0.39 -0.69
CA ILE A 62 16.43 0.50 0.21
C ILE A 62 16.30 1.59 1.29
N HIS A 63 15.45 2.59 1.05
CA HIS A 63 15.20 3.71 1.96
C HIS A 63 13.76 3.60 2.47
N LEU A 64 13.57 2.83 3.54
CA LEU A 64 12.27 2.58 4.15
C LEU A 64 12.16 3.29 5.50
N SER A 65 10.92 3.54 5.93
CA SER A 65 10.65 3.83 7.33
C SER A 65 10.94 2.59 8.18
N GLU A 66 11.07 2.72 9.50
CA GLU A 66 11.21 1.55 10.39
C GLU A 66 10.04 0.58 10.22
N ARG A 67 8.83 1.10 9.97
CA ARG A 67 7.60 0.33 9.81
C ARG A 67 7.59 -0.48 8.52
N SER A 68 7.86 0.14 7.37
CA SER A 68 7.94 -0.60 6.11
C SER A 68 9.15 -1.55 6.06
N ALA A 69 10.24 -1.26 6.77
CA ALA A 69 11.34 -2.21 6.94
C ALA A 69 10.93 -3.47 7.71
N VAL A 70 10.11 -3.34 8.76
CA VAL A 70 9.56 -4.49 9.49
C VAL A 70 8.59 -5.28 8.61
N GLU A 71 7.68 -4.60 7.92
CA GLU A 71 6.64 -5.23 7.09
C GLU A 71 7.21 -6.06 5.93
N GLN A 72 8.26 -5.56 5.28
CA GLN A 72 8.87 -6.23 4.14
C GLN A 72 10.02 -7.18 4.54
N GLY A 73 10.50 -7.08 5.78
CA GLY A 73 11.68 -7.78 6.28
C GLY A 73 12.99 -7.32 5.63
N THR A 74 14.12 -7.58 6.28
CA THR A 74 15.45 -7.14 5.81
C THR A 74 16.17 -8.18 4.95
N GLU A 75 15.76 -9.44 4.99
CA GLU A 75 16.44 -10.53 4.30
C GLU A 75 15.76 -10.90 2.97
N ALA A 76 16.54 -10.95 1.91
CA ALA A 76 16.19 -11.62 0.67
C ALA A 76 17.46 -11.95 -0.12
N ASP A 77 17.43 -13.06 -0.85
CA ASP A 77 18.48 -13.44 -1.79
C ASP A 77 18.69 -12.31 -2.82
N PRO A 78 19.94 -11.92 -3.15
CA PRO A 78 20.22 -10.94 -4.18
C PRO A 78 19.51 -11.19 -5.53
N ALA A 79 19.30 -12.46 -5.90
CA ALA A 79 18.54 -12.83 -7.09
C ALA A 79 17.07 -12.43 -6.98
N VAL A 80 16.44 -12.67 -5.82
CA VAL A 80 15.05 -12.26 -5.53
C VAL A 80 14.92 -10.74 -5.57
N MET A 81 15.88 -10.02 -4.99
CA MET A 81 15.88 -8.55 -5.01
C MET A 81 16.05 -7.98 -6.42
N THR A 82 16.89 -8.62 -7.24
CA THR A 82 17.08 -8.23 -8.65
C THR A 82 15.80 -8.43 -9.45
N GLU A 83 15.13 -9.57 -9.29
CA GLU A 83 13.87 -9.86 -9.96
C GLU A 83 12.75 -8.92 -9.50
N LEU A 84 12.67 -8.62 -8.20
CA LEU A 84 11.70 -7.67 -7.67
C LEU A 84 11.90 -6.27 -8.25
N ALA A 85 13.15 -5.81 -8.37
CA ALA A 85 13.44 -4.52 -8.97
C ALA A 85 13.00 -4.47 -10.44
N TYR A 86 13.28 -5.52 -11.21
CA TYR A 86 12.87 -5.64 -12.60
C TYR A 86 11.34 -5.64 -12.74
N LEU A 87 10.64 -6.49 -11.98
CA LEU A 87 9.18 -6.59 -12.08
C LEU A 87 8.46 -5.34 -11.55
N ASN A 88 8.99 -4.66 -10.53
CA ASN A 88 8.46 -3.35 -10.12
C ASN A 88 8.53 -2.34 -11.27
N GLN A 89 9.64 -2.30 -12.01
CA GLN A 89 9.77 -1.42 -13.18
C GLN A 89 8.74 -1.79 -14.26
N VAL A 90 8.63 -3.07 -14.62
CA VAL A 90 7.65 -3.54 -15.62
C VAL A 90 6.23 -3.20 -15.19
N TYR A 91 5.92 -3.36 -13.90
CA TYR A 91 4.63 -3.03 -13.32
C TYR A 91 4.32 -1.54 -13.43
N GLU A 92 5.26 -0.67 -13.03
CA GLU A 92 5.09 0.78 -13.10
C GLU A 92 4.96 1.27 -14.55
N GLU A 93 5.71 0.68 -15.49
CA GLU A 93 5.59 0.98 -16.93
C GLU A 93 4.21 0.57 -17.49
N LYS A 94 3.66 -0.57 -17.05
CA LYS A 94 2.35 -1.05 -17.50
C LYS A 94 1.20 -0.24 -16.92
N PHE A 95 1.21 -0.01 -15.61
CA PHE A 95 0.06 0.51 -14.89
C PHE A 95 0.15 2.01 -14.56
N GLY A 96 1.35 2.58 -14.52
CA GLY A 96 1.58 3.99 -14.22
C GLY A 96 1.50 4.34 -12.72
N PHE A 97 1.56 3.34 -11.84
CA PHE A 97 1.59 3.51 -10.39
C PHE A 97 2.40 2.39 -9.73
N ARG A 98 2.86 2.63 -8.50
CA ARG A 98 3.66 1.67 -7.72
C ARG A 98 2.88 0.41 -7.38
N PHE A 99 3.60 -0.71 -7.33
CA PHE A 99 3.06 -1.96 -6.80
C PHE A 99 2.94 -1.89 -5.28
N VAL A 100 1.71 -2.06 -4.78
CA VAL A 100 1.41 -2.13 -3.34
C VAL A 100 0.77 -3.48 -3.04
N VAL A 101 1.30 -4.17 -2.04
CA VAL A 101 0.84 -5.47 -1.56
C VAL A 101 1.02 -5.58 -0.05
N PHE A 102 0.01 -6.05 0.66
CA PHE A 102 0.12 -6.36 2.07
C PHE A 102 0.91 -7.67 2.24
N VAL A 103 2.17 -7.56 2.65
CA VAL A 103 3.07 -8.71 2.74
C VAL A 103 2.57 -9.75 3.75
N ALA A 104 1.97 -9.31 4.87
CA ALA A 104 1.38 -10.19 5.90
C ALA A 104 2.34 -11.29 6.38
N GLY A 105 3.64 -11.00 6.46
CA GLY A 105 4.69 -11.95 6.84
C GLY A 105 5.13 -12.93 5.75
N ARG A 106 4.60 -12.83 4.53
CA ARG A 106 5.06 -13.63 3.39
C ARG A 106 6.49 -13.27 2.99
N PRO A 107 7.35 -14.24 2.63
CA PRO A 107 8.68 -13.95 2.13
C PRO A 107 8.63 -13.24 0.78
N LYS A 108 9.63 -12.40 0.48
CA LYS A 108 9.74 -11.67 -0.79
C LYS A 108 9.67 -12.56 -2.04
N ALA A 109 10.15 -13.81 -1.93
CA ALA A 109 10.06 -14.79 -3.01
C ALA A 109 8.61 -15.19 -3.35
N GLU A 110 7.71 -15.23 -2.37
CA GLU A 110 6.28 -15.45 -2.63
C GLU A 110 5.63 -14.20 -3.25
N ILE A 111 6.08 -13.01 -2.84
CA ILE A 111 5.59 -11.74 -3.40
C ILE A 111 5.94 -11.61 -4.90
N LEU A 112 7.05 -12.19 -5.36
CA LEU A 112 7.36 -12.27 -6.80
C LEU A 112 6.25 -12.98 -7.59
N GLY A 113 5.72 -14.09 -7.06
CA GLY A 113 4.61 -14.81 -7.70
C GLY A 113 3.35 -13.95 -7.77
N VAL A 114 3.02 -13.28 -6.67
CA VAL A 114 1.87 -12.37 -6.60
C VAL A 114 2.01 -11.21 -7.59
N LEU A 115 3.20 -10.61 -7.68
CA LEU A 115 3.49 -9.53 -8.63
C LEU A 115 3.34 -10.02 -10.09
N GLY A 116 3.84 -11.21 -10.40
CA GLY A 116 3.68 -11.84 -11.72
C GLY A 116 2.22 -12.10 -12.08
N GLU A 117 1.41 -12.61 -11.15
CA GLU A 117 -0.03 -12.81 -11.38
C GLU A 117 -0.78 -11.49 -11.58
N ARG A 118 -0.43 -10.46 -10.81
CA ARG A 118 -1.05 -9.13 -10.89
C ARG A 118 -0.68 -8.38 -12.18
N LEU A 119 0.47 -8.69 -12.76
CA LEU A 119 0.85 -8.19 -14.09
C LEU A 119 -0.06 -8.67 -15.21
N GLU A 120 -0.89 -9.70 -15.04
CA GLU A 120 -1.84 -10.14 -16.08
C GLU A 120 -3.18 -9.39 -16.04
N ARG A 121 -3.41 -8.55 -15.03
CA ARG A 121 -4.68 -7.84 -14.83
C ARG A 121 -4.85 -6.63 -15.74
N THR A 122 -6.09 -6.14 -15.81
CA THR A 122 -6.39 -4.81 -16.35
C THR A 122 -5.91 -3.73 -15.39
N ARG A 123 -5.73 -2.51 -15.90
CA ARG A 123 -5.25 -1.39 -15.09
C ARG A 123 -6.27 -0.97 -14.04
N GLU A 124 -7.55 -1.05 -14.38
CA GLU A 124 -8.68 -0.72 -13.52
C GLU A 124 -8.77 -1.67 -12.32
N GLU A 125 -8.78 -2.99 -12.57
CA GLU A 125 -8.79 -4.02 -11.52
C GLU A 125 -7.58 -3.89 -10.59
N GLU A 126 -6.43 -3.53 -11.15
CA GLU A 126 -5.19 -3.45 -10.39
C GLU A 126 -5.09 -2.18 -9.54
N LEU A 127 -5.65 -1.07 -10.03
CA LEU A 127 -5.78 0.14 -9.24
C LEU A 127 -6.67 -0.10 -8.00
N GLU A 128 -7.81 -0.77 -8.19
CA GLU A 128 -8.69 -1.14 -7.09
C GLU A 128 -7.99 -2.08 -6.09
N THR A 129 -7.34 -3.15 -6.58
CA THR A 129 -6.61 -4.07 -5.71
C THR A 129 -5.50 -3.36 -4.92
N GLY A 130 -4.72 -2.49 -5.57
CA GLY A 130 -3.63 -1.78 -4.90
C GLY A 130 -4.13 -0.92 -3.73
N LEU A 131 -5.30 -0.29 -3.89
CA LEU A 131 -5.90 0.55 -2.85
C LEU A 131 -6.47 -0.29 -1.69
N GLU A 132 -7.06 -1.45 -1.99
CA GLU A 132 -7.49 -2.41 -0.97
C GLU A 132 -6.31 -2.90 -0.12
N GLU A 133 -5.20 -3.26 -0.78
CA GLU A 133 -3.95 -3.68 -0.14
C GLU A 133 -3.37 -2.55 0.73
N LEU A 134 -3.38 -1.31 0.23
CA LEU A 134 -2.95 -0.13 0.98
C LEU A 134 -3.78 0.09 2.26
N VAL A 135 -5.11 -0.06 2.17
CA VAL A 135 -6.00 0.03 3.33
C VAL A 135 -5.77 -1.13 4.30
N ALA A 136 -5.53 -2.35 3.81
CA ALA A 136 -5.22 -3.50 4.65
C ALA A 136 -3.92 -3.27 5.45
N ILE A 137 -2.88 -2.72 4.81
CA ILE A 137 -1.65 -2.30 5.48
C ILE A 137 -1.95 -1.28 6.58
N ALA A 138 -2.70 -0.20 6.27
CA ALA A 138 -3.04 0.83 7.26
C ALA A 138 -3.85 0.27 8.46
N ARG A 139 -4.77 -0.67 8.22
CA ARG A 139 -5.54 -1.36 9.26
C ARG A 139 -4.64 -2.23 10.15
N ASP A 140 -3.74 -3.00 9.55
CA ASP A 140 -2.78 -3.84 10.29
C ASP A 140 -1.86 -2.97 11.17
N ARG A 141 -1.32 -1.90 10.61
CA ARG A 141 -0.52 -0.90 11.33
C ARG A 141 -1.27 -0.36 12.54
N TYR A 142 -2.54 0.04 12.39
CA TYR A 142 -3.35 0.57 13.49
C TYR A 142 -3.62 -0.47 14.60
N GLN A 143 -3.85 -1.72 14.24
CA GLN A 143 -4.09 -2.80 15.20
C GLN A 143 -2.87 -3.12 16.07
N HIS A 144 -1.67 -2.90 15.52
CA HIS A 144 -0.38 -3.16 16.16
C HIS A 144 0.33 -1.88 16.68
N SER A 145 -0.36 -0.73 16.67
CA SER A 145 0.12 0.57 17.20
C SER A 145 -0.19 0.79 18.68
#